data_AF-A0A0P6VZR5-F1
#
_entry.id   AF-A0A0P6VZR5-F1
#
_cell.length_a   1.000
_cell.length_b   1.000
_cell.length_c   1.000
_cell.angle_alpha   90.00
_cell.angle_beta   90.00
_cell.angle_gamma   90.00
#
_symmetry.space_group_name_H-M   'P 1'
#
loop_
_entity.id
_entity.type
_entity.pdbx_description
1 polymer ?
#
loop_
_entity_poly.entity_id
_entity_poly.type
_entity_poly.pdbx_seq_one_letter_code
_entity_poly.pdbx_strand_id
1 'polypeptide(L)'
;MKQTEKRIGRLLFILSILLFIFQMGYLFLHAAYDLEYIDNRLFYIINIVIVAGMAASIFLLFTIPKTWKMVSSVTASILILLQGGLIVNHSQQIKQIVSFSPDMKNQFVLKEDRKTGEAVYYRTYYRIFARPKEVLPYETQGKFKLKWLENDIAALTYRASDNSIHQYIGTYGARDSGISYTYVGPTIQGQWKGNDLRIDSTPKGISIDYHGKSGQTYDWDNVVQFGTIAIVLMRDGEAEWTIGLNENFQSHSNDPKLPSGEITLYRASMDRVEPVKLTFVK
;
A
#
# COMPACT_ATOMS: atom_id res chain seq x y z
N MET A 1 14.59 -16.91 -43.07
CA MET A 1 14.04 -16.87 -41.70
C MET A 1 13.34 -18.17 -41.41
N LYS A 2 13.66 -18.78 -40.26
CA LYS A 2 13.06 -20.05 -39.83
C LYS A 2 11.58 -19.83 -39.50
N GLN A 3 10.74 -20.85 -39.73
CA GLN A 3 9.29 -20.75 -39.48
C GLN A 3 8.98 -20.32 -38.03
N THR A 4 9.84 -20.70 -37.08
CA THR A 4 9.78 -20.31 -35.67
C THR A 4 9.94 -18.79 -35.46
N GLU A 5 10.86 -18.13 -36.17
CA GLU A 5 11.09 -16.68 -36.06
C GLU A 5 9.85 -15.89 -36.50
N LYS A 6 9.20 -16.33 -37.59
CA LYS A 6 7.95 -15.72 -38.06
C LYS A 6 6.80 -15.92 -37.07
N ARG A 7 6.73 -17.07 -36.39
CA ARG A 7 5.71 -17.31 -35.34
C ARG A 7 5.93 -16.38 -34.14
N ILE A 8 7.16 -16.25 -33.66
CA ILE A 8 7.52 -15.32 -32.57
C ILE A 8 7.19 -13.88 -32.96
N GLY A 9 7.55 -13.45 -34.18
CA GLY A 9 7.24 -12.12 -34.69
C GLY A 9 5.74 -11.81 -34.69
N ARG A 10 4.88 -12.78 -35.07
CA ARG A 10 3.42 -12.61 -35.03
C ARG A 10 2.89 -12.49 -33.59
N LEU A 11 3.41 -13.31 -32.68
CA LEU A 11 3.02 -13.26 -31.27
C LEU A 11 3.38 -11.90 -30.64
N LEU A 12 4.60 -11.42 -30.88
CA LEU A 12 5.03 -10.09 -30.41
C LEU A 12 4.19 -8.96 -30.99
N PHE A 13 3.80 -9.07 -32.27
CA PHE A 13 2.92 -8.09 -32.91
C PHE A 13 1.58 -8.00 -32.20
N ILE A 14 0.92 -9.16 -32.03
CA ILE A 14 -0.40 -9.26 -31.40
C ILE A 14 -0.33 -8.75 -29.97
N LEU A 15 0.68 -9.17 -29.20
CA LEU A 15 0.87 -8.72 -27.82
C LEU A 15 1.06 -7.20 -27.74
N SER A 16 1.86 -6.61 -28.64
CA SER A 16 2.09 -5.16 -28.66
C SER A 16 0.82 -4.37 -28.98
N ILE A 17 0.00 -4.88 -29.91
CA ILE A 17 -1.32 -4.28 -30.21
C ILE A 17 -2.25 -4.39 -29.01
N LEU A 18 -2.32 -5.55 -28.36
CA LEU A 18 -3.16 -5.73 -27.17
C LEU A 18 -2.76 -4.78 -26.03
N LEU A 19 -1.45 -4.63 -25.78
CA LEU A 19 -0.93 -3.69 -24.80
C LEU A 19 -1.22 -2.24 -25.20
N PHE A 20 -1.14 -1.90 -26.49
CA PHE A 20 -1.50 -0.57 -26.98
C PHE A 20 -2.99 -0.27 -26.76
N ILE A 21 -3.88 -1.21 -27.09
CA ILE A 21 -5.32 -1.08 -26.83
C ILE A 21 -5.57 -0.94 -25.32
N PHE A 22 -4.89 -1.73 -24.50
CA PHE A 22 -4.95 -1.63 -23.04
C PHE A 22 -4.52 -0.25 -22.55
N GLN A 23 -3.44 0.32 -23.10
CA GLN A 23 -2.95 1.66 -22.76
C GLN A 23 -3.94 2.76 -23.15
N MET A 24 -4.58 2.64 -24.32
CA MET A 24 -5.64 3.55 -24.74
C MET A 24 -6.85 3.47 -23.81
N GLY A 25 -7.24 2.25 -23.39
CA GLY A 25 -8.27 2.04 -22.39
C GLY A 25 -7.91 2.65 -21.04
N TYR A 26 -6.66 2.52 -20.60
CA TYR A 26 -6.16 3.19 -19.39
C TYR A 26 -6.29 4.71 -19.50
N LEU A 27 -5.84 5.34 -20.59
CA LEU A 27 -5.93 6.79 -20.75
C LEU A 27 -7.38 7.29 -20.68
N PHE A 28 -8.32 6.53 -21.26
CA PHE A 28 -9.74 6.82 -21.14
C PHE A 28 -10.24 6.70 -19.70
N LEU A 29 -9.89 5.62 -18.99
CA LEU A 29 -10.30 5.40 -17.60
C LEU A 29 -9.67 6.41 -16.63
N HIS A 30 -8.43 6.82 -16.89
CA HIS A 30 -7.74 7.86 -16.14
C HIS A 30 -8.47 9.20 -16.27
N ALA A 31 -8.78 9.61 -17.51
CA ALA A 31 -9.49 10.87 -17.77
C ALA A 31 -10.94 10.87 -17.26
N ALA A 32 -11.63 9.73 -17.27
CA ALA A 32 -13.05 9.66 -16.89
C ALA A 32 -13.29 9.40 -15.40
N TYR A 33 -12.34 8.79 -14.68
CA TYR A 33 -12.58 8.28 -13.33
C TYR A 33 -11.41 8.45 -12.35
N ASP A 34 -10.42 9.27 -12.66
CA ASP A 34 -9.19 9.46 -11.85
C ASP A 34 -8.53 8.12 -11.48
N LEU A 35 -8.61 7.16 -12.40
CA LEU A 35 -7.99 5.85 -12.26
C LEU A 35 -6.51 5.96 -12.62
N GLU A 36 -5.64 5.54 -11.72
CA GLU A 36 -4.20 5.54 -11.96
C GLU A 36 -3.65 4.12 -11.86
N TYR A 37 -2.44 3.89 -12.38
CA TYR A 37 -1.71 2.68 -12.01
C TYR A 37 -1.33 2.72 -10.53
N ILE A 38 -1.24 1.54 -9.90
CA ILE A 38 -0.69 1.39 -8.53
C ILE A 38 0.73 1.96 -8.43
N ASP A 39 1.49 1.84 -9.51
CA ASP A 39 2.85 2.34 -9.68
C ASP A 39 2.88 3.14 -10.98
N ASN A 40 3.15 4.44 -10.86
CA ASN A 40 3.14 5.36 -12.01
C ASN A 40 4.17 4.98 -13.09
N ARG A 41 5.21 4.23 -12.73
CA ARG A 41 6.24 3.76 -13.66
C ARG A 41 5.69 2.71 -14.63
N LEU A 42 4.61 2.01 -14.28
CA LEU A 42 3.97 1.02 -15.15
C LEU A 42 3.53 1.63 -16.47
N PHE A 43 3.04 2.88 -16.46
CA PHE A 43 2.65 3.58 -17.67
C PHE A 43 3.81 3.60 -18.70
N TYR A 44 4.99 4.02 -18.26
CA TYR A 44 6.17 4.12 -19.11
C TYR A 44 6.76 2.74 -19.46
N ILE A 45 6.75 1.78 -18.52
CA ILE A 45 7.24 0.41 -18.75
C ILE A 45 6.39 -0.29 -19.83
N ILE A 46 5.07 -0.17 -19.76
CA ILE A 46 4.16 -0.73 -20.77
C ILE A 46 4.47 -0.12 -22.15
N ASN A 47 4.66 1.19 -22.24
CA ASN A 47 5.06 1.85 -23.48
C ASN A 47 6.40 1.34 -24.02
N ILE A 48 7.40 1.12 -23.16
CA ILE A 48 8.68 0.52 -23.55
C ILE A 48 8.48 -0.87 -24.15
N VAL A 49 7.66 -1.71 -23.50
CA VAL A 49 7.35 -3.07 -23.98
C VAL A 49 6.63 -3.03 -25.33
N ILE A 50 5.69 -2.11 -25.53
CA ILE A 50 5.00 -1.93 -26.83
C ILE A 50 6.01 -1.56 -27.92
N VAL A 51 6.88 -0.56 -27.69
CA VAL A 51 7.86 -0.10 -28.68
C VAL A 51 8.87 -1.21 -29.02
N ALA A 52 9.43 -1.86 -28.00
CA ALA A 52 10.38 -2.95 -28.19
C ALA A 52 9.73 -4.16 -28.89
N GLY A 53 8.51 -4.52 -28.50
CA GLY A 53 7.74 -5.60 -29.11
C GLY A 53 7.40 -5.35 -30.56
N MET A 54 6.97 -4.12 -30.91
CA MET A 54 6.70 -3.72 -32.29
C MET A 54 7.97 -3.75 -33.15
N ALA A 55 9.07 -3.16 -32.68
CA ALA A 55 10.33 -3.15 -33.43
C ALA A 55 10.87 -4.57 -33.68
N ALA A 56 10.87 -5.41 -32.64
CA ALA A 56 11.28 -6.81 -32.75
C ALA A 56 10.37 -7.60 -33.70
N SER A 57 9.05 -7.39 -33.62
CA SER A 57 8.09 -8.01 -34.53
C SER A 57 8.35 -7.64 -35.98
N ILE A 58 8.55 -6.35 -36.26
CA ILE A 58 8.84 -5.84 -37.61
C ILE A 58 10.09 -6.50 -38.19
N PHE A 59 11.17 -6.63 -37.40
CA PHE A 59 12.40 -7.30 -37.83
C PHE A 59 12.24 -8.80 -38.06
N LEU A 60 11.33 -9.46 -37.34
CA LEU A 60 11.04 -10.89 -37.42
C LEU A 60 9.93 -11.26 -38.41
N LEU A 61 9.23 -10.30 -39.01
CA LEU A 61 8.18 -10.57 -39.99
C LEU A 61 8.58 -10.13 -41.40
N PHE A 62 9.32 -9.03 -41.51
CA PHE A 62 9.60 -8.39 -42.78
C PHE A 62 11.09 -8.42 -43.11
N THR A 63 11.40 -8.72 -44.38
CA THR A 63 12.74 -8.57 -44.94
C THR A 63 12.99 -7.12 -45.31
N ILE A 64 13.36 -6.32 -44.31
CA ILE A 64 13.57 -4.88 -44.44
C ILE A 64 15.01 -4.59 -44.89
N PRO A 65 15.24 -3.63 -45.82
CA PRO A 65 16.59 -3.21 -46.19
C PRO A 65 17.35 -2.62 -45.00
N LYS A 66 18.69 -2.69 -45.06
CA LYS A 66 19.58 -2.32 -43.94
C LYS A 66 19.34 -0.88 -43.44
N THR A 67 19.05 0.06 -44.34
CA THR A 67 18.76 1.47 -44.02
C THR A 67 17.52 1.60 -43.13
N TRP A 68 16.40 1.03 -43.53
CA TRP A 68 15.15 1.07 -42.76
C TRP A 68 15.22 0.29 -41.44
N LYS A 69 16.01 -0.80 -41.38
CA LYS A 69 16.31 -1.48 -40.11
C LYS A 69 17.05 -0.56 -39.13
N MET A 70 18.05 0.18 -39.62
CA MET A 70 18.79 1.15 -38.80
C MET A 70 17.88 2.28 -38.33
N VAL A 71 17.07 2.86 -39.21
CA VAL A 71 16.11 3.93 -38.86
C VAL A 71 15.11 3.45 -37.81
N SER A 72 14.51 2.27 -37.99
CA SER A 72 13.57 1.69 -37.02
C SER A 72 14.24 1.42 -35.67
N SER A 73 15.48 0.91 -35.67
CA SER A 73 16.22 0.66 -34.44
C SER A 73 16.54 1.95 -33.71
N VAL A 74 17.02 2.98 -34.40
CA VAL A 74 17.33 4.29 -33.81
C VAL A 74 16.08 4.94 -33.24
N THR A 75 14.96 4.90 -33.98
CA THR A 75 13.68 5.45 -33.53
C THR A 75 13.17 4.73 -32.27
N ALA A 76 13.19 3.40 -32.25
CA ALA A 76 12.80 2.62 -31.10
C ALA A 76 13.70 2.93 -29.88
N SER A 77 15.02 3.03 -30.07
CA SER A 77 15.96 3.38 -29.02
C SER A 77 15.67 4.77 -28.44
N ILE A 78 15.41 5.78 -29.27
CA ILE A 78 15.06 7.14 -28.81
C ILE A 78 13.77 7.11 -27.99
N LEU A 79 12.73 6.41 -28.47
CA LEU A 79 11.45 6.31 -27.75
C LEU A 79 11.62 5.59 -26.40
N ILE A 80 12.39 4.51 -26.34
CA ILE A 80 12.67 3.79 -25.09
C ILE A 80 13.45 4.67 -24.11
N LEU A 81 14.48 5.38 -24.59
CA LEU A 81 15.27 6.31 -23.78
C LEU A 81 14.41 7.46 -23.24
N LEU A 82 13.49 7.99 -24.06
CA LEU A 82 12.54 9.02 -23.63
C LEU A 82 11.65 8.53 -22.48
N GLN A 83 11.07 7.33 -22.60
CA GLN A 83 10.27 6.73 -21.53
C GLN A 83 11.10 6.50 -20.26
N GLY A 84 12.35 6.04 -20.41
CA GLY A 84 13.29 5.90 -19.29
C GLY A 84 13.58 7.23 -18.60
N GLY A 85 13.81 8.30 -19.35
CA GLY A 85 13.99 9.65 -18.83
C GLY A 85 12.75 10.16 -18.07
N LEU A 86 11.55 9.90 -18.60
CA LEU A 86 10.29 10.25 -17.94
C LEU A 86 10.09 9.50 -16.62
N ILE A 87 10.48 8.21 -16.53
CA ILE A 87 10.46 7.46 -15.26
C ILE A 87 11.33 8.14 -14.21
N VAL A 88 12.54 8.57 -14.59
CA VAL A 88 13.48 9.24 -13.67
C VAL A 88 12.93 10.59 -13.22
N ASN A 89 12.46 11.41 -14.16
CA ASN A 89 11.85 12.71 -13.86
C ASN A 89 10.63 12.57 -12.94
N HIS A 90 9.73 11.61 -13.24
CA HIS A 90 8.56 11.35 -12.41
C HIS A 90 8.94 10.88 -11.02
N SER A 91 9.94 10.00 -10.89
CA SER A 91 10.41 9.49 -9.59
C SER A 91 11.10 10.57 -8.74
N GLN A 92 11.59 11.64 -9.37
CA GLN A 92 12.12 12.83 -8.68
C GLN A 92 11.01 13.76 -8.18
N GLN A 93 9.84 13.77 -8.82
CA GLN A 93 8.69 14.58 -8.43
C GLN A 93 7.79 13.87 -7.44
N ILE A 94 7.53 12.58 -7.67
CA ILE A 94 6.63 11.76 -6.88
C ILE A 94 7.40 10.60 -6.29
N LYS A 95 7.37 10.49 -4.96
CA LYS A 95 7.76 9.27 -4.27
C LYS A 95 6.54 8.38 -4.15
N GLN A 96 6.70 7.08 -4.35
CA GLN A 96 5.60 6.14 -4.25
C GLN A 96 6.01 4.89 -3.48
N ILE A 97 5.06 4.34 -2.74
CA ILE A 97 5.21 3.09 -1.99
C ILE A 97 4.12 2.16 -2.49
N VAL A 98 4.54 1.01 -3.00
CA VAL A 98 3.65 -0.09 -3.35
C VAL A 98 4.15 -1.30 -2.59
N SER A 99 3.29 -1.88 -1.77
CA SER A 99 3.62 -3.08 -1.00
C SER A 99 2.43 -4.04 -1.03
N PHE A 100 2.74 -5.31 -1.18
CA PHE A 100 1.76 -6.40 -1.17
C PHE A 100 1.72 -7.00 0.23
N SER A 101 0.52 -7.42 0.66
CA SER A 101 0.37 -8.22 1.87
C SER A 101 1.14 -9.54 1.76
N PRO A 102 1.47 -10.20 2.89
CA PRO A 102 2.14 -11.49 2.87
C PRO A 102 1.41 -12.55 2.03
N ASP A 103 0.07 -12.53 2.01
CA ASP A 103 -0.76 -13.42 1.18
C ASP A 103 -1.02 -12.90 -0.26
N MET A 104 -0.44 -11.75 -0.62
CA MET A 104 -0.55 -11.08 -1.92
C MET A 104 -1.98 -10.68 -2.34
N LYS A 105 -2.96 -10.75 -1.44
CA LYS A 105 -4.35 -10.37 -1.76
C LYS A 105 -4.59 -8.87 -1.65
N ASN A 106 -3.89 -8.21 -0.73
CA ASN A 106 -4.03 -6.78 -0.44
C ASN A 106 -2.80 -6.00 -0.88
N GLN A 107 -2.99 -4.71 -1.14
CA GLN A 107 -1.95 -3.82 -1.62
C GLN A 107 -2.07 -2.46 -0.93
N PHE A 108 -0.97 -2.02 -0.33
CA PHE A 108 -0.82 -0.68 0.20
C PHE A 108 -0.14 0.21 -0.84
N VAL A 109 -0.81 1.29 -1.23
CA VAL A 109 -0.33 2.25 -2.21
C VAL A 109 -0.38 3.65 -1.62
N LEU A 110 0.77 4.32 -1.62
CA LEU A 110 0.92 5.72 -1.21
C LEU A 110 1.72 6.46 -2.29
N LYS A 111 1.31 7.68 -2.62
CA LYS A 111 2.06 8.58 -3.50
C LYS A 111 2.25 9.91 -2.78
N GLU A 112 3.48 10.38 -2.72
CA GLU A 112 3.89 11.62 -2.08
C GLU A 112 4.46 12.57 -3.14
N ASP A 113 3.93 13.79 -3.20
CA ASP A 113 4.56 14.89 -3.92
C ASP A 113 5.78 15.39 -3.12
N ARG A 114 6.97 15.26 -3.70
CA ARG A 114 8.22 15.61 -3.00
C ARG A 114 8.42 17.12 -2.80
N LYS A 115 7.68 17.96 -3.50
CA LYS A 115 7.76 19.42 -3.37
C LYS A 115 6.92 19.91 -2.21
N THR A 116 5.71 19.38 -2.05
CA THR A 116 4.77 19.80 -1.00
C THR A 116 4.85 18.92 0.25
N GLY A 117 5.36 17.70 0.14
CA GLY A 117 5.29 16.70 1.21
C GLY A 117 3.89 16.08 1.36
N GLU A 118 2.92 16.46 0.52
CA GLU A 118 1.57 15.89 0.55
C GLU A 118 1.63 14.43 0.13
N ALA A 119 1.14 13.54 1.00
CA ALA A 119 1.08 12.11 0.75
C ALA A 119 -0.37 11.64 0.68
N VAL A 120 -0.70 10.92 -0.38
CA VAL A 120 -2.06 10.44 -0.66
C VAL A 120 -2.07 8.92 -0.66
N TYR A 121 -2.95 8.34 0.14
CA TYR A 121 -3.26 6.92 0.15
C TYR A 121 -4.24 6.57 -0.96
N TYR A 122 -3.97 5.47 -1.65
CA TYR A 122 -4.78 5.00 -2.77
C TYR A 122 -5.46 3.67 -2.45
N ARG A 123 -6.74 3.55 -2.83
CA ARG A 123 -7.49 2.29 -2.82
C ARG A 123 -7.22 1.55 -4.12
N THR A 124 -6.81 0.29 -4.05
CA THR A 124 -6.51 -0.53 -5.23
C THR A 124 -7.76 -1.18 -5.83
N TYR A 125 -7.78 -1.29 -7.15
CA TYR A 125 -8.84 -1.90 -7.95
C TYR A 125 -8.22 -2.80 -9.01
N TYR A 126 -8.77 -3.99 -9.21
CA TYR A 126 -8.30 -4.95 -10.23
C TYR A 126 -6.79 -5.21 -10.19
N ARG A 127 -6.16 -5.11 -9.00
CA ARG A 127 -4.73 -5.32 -8.70
C ARG A 127 -3.70 -4.41 -9.35
N ILE A 128 -3.97 -3.75 -10.47
CA ILE A 128 -2.98 -2.89 -11.17
C ILE A 128 -3.37 -1.43 -11.19
N PHE A 129 -4.62 -1.13 -10.83
CA PHE A 129 -5.14 0.22 -10.77
C PHE A 129 -5.38 0.65 -9.33
N ALA A 130 -5.40 1.96 -9.11
CA ALA A 130 -5.72 2.55 -7.84
C ALA A 130 -6.40 3.90 -8.04
N ARG A 131 -7.15 4.36 -7.03
CA ARG A 131 -7.71 5.71 -6.98
C ARG A 131 -7.30 6.41 -5.70
N PRO A 132 -7.10 7.73 -5.71
CA PRO A 132 -6.95 8.52 -4.50
C PRO A 132 -8.10 8.23 -3.54
N LYS A 133 -7.80 7.96 -2.28
CA LYS A 133 -8.81 7.73 -1.25
C LYS A 133 -8.74 8.79 -0.16
N GLU A 134 -7.54 9.06 0.35
CA GLU A 134 -7.35 9.90 1.52
C GLU A 134 -5.99 10.58 1.48
N VAL A 135 -5.96 11.87 1.79
CA VAL A 135 -4.71 12.62 1.98
C VAL A 135 -4.29 12.42 3.43
N LEU A 136 -3.03 12.09 3.66
CA LEU A 136 -2.48 12.00 5.01
C LEU A 136 -2.60 13.37 5.70
N PRO A 137 -2.98 13.42 6.98
CA PRO A 137 -3.28 14.68 7.66
C PRO A 137 -2.06 15.59 7.87
N TYR A 138 -0.85 15.02 7.78
CA TYR A 138 0.40 15.76 7.98
C TYR A 138 1.30 15.62 6.77
N GLU A 139 1.85 16.74 6.32
CA GLU A 139 2.90 16.79 5.30
C GLU A 139 4.13 16.00 5.77
N THR A 140 4.74 15.23 4.88
CA THR A 140 5.78 14.26 5.21
C THR A 140 7.16 14.74 4.76
N GLN A 141 8.21 14.28 5.45
CA GLN A 141 9.60 14.47 5.02
C GLN A 141 10.07 13.40 4.01
N GLY A 142 9.14 12.65 3.43
CA GLY A 142 9.41 11.54 2.53
C GLY A 142 10.12 10.35 3.15
N LYS A 143 10.17 10.21 4.47
CA LYS A 143 10.72 9.03 5.15
C LYS A 143 9.58 8.18 5.68
N PHE A 144 9.48 6.97 5.16
CA PHE A 144 8.39 6.04 5.44
C PHE A 144 8.93 4.67 5.86
N LYS A 145 8.23 4.05 6.79
CA LYS A 145 8.42 2.66 7.21
C LYS A 145 7.08 1.96 7.16
N LEU A 146 6.94 1.00 6.26
CA LEU A 146 5.73 0.19 6.14
C LEU A 146 5.94 -1.18 6.76
N LYS A 147 4.98 -1.64 7.58
CA LYS A 147 4.94 -2.99 8.13
C LYS A 147 3.53 -3.55 7.99
N TRP A 148 3.41 -4.74 7.42
CA TRP A 148 2.17 -5.52 7.51
C TRP A 148 2.09 -6.17 8.88
N LEU A 149 1.07 -5.81 9.66
CA LEU A 149 0.79 -6.39 10.97
C LEU A 149 0.03 -7.71 10.84
N GLU A 150 -0.82 -7.79 9.81
CA GLU A 150 -1.58 -8.96 9.38
C GLU A 150 -1.70 -8.93 7.84
N ASN A 151 -2.32 -9.94 7.23
CA ASN A 151 -2.53 -9.95 5.77
C ASN A 151 -3.40 -8.78 5.27
N ASP A 152 -4.18 -8.17 6.15
CA ASP A 152 -5.13 -7.11 5.83
C ASP A 152 -4.97 -5.84 6.69
N ILE A 153 -3.85 -5.72 7.43
CA ILE A 153 -3.50 -4.53 8.22
C ILE A 153 -2.08 -4.11 7.88
N ALA A 154 -1.94 -2.94 7.25
CA ALA A 154 -0.66 -2.31 6.93
C ALA A 154 -0.47 -1.03 7.74
N ALA A 155 0.58 -0.98 8.56
CA ALA A 155 0.96 0.21 9.32
C ALA A 155 2.09 0.96 8.60
N LEU A 156 1.79 2.17 8.11
CA LEU A 156 2.77 3.10 7.57
C LEU A 156 3.16 4.10 8.66
N THR A 157 4.38 3.99 9.18
CA THR A 157 4.97 5.03 10.05
C THR A 157 5.74 6.03 9.21
N TYR A 158 5.56 7.31 9.49
CA TYR A 158 6.26 8.40 8.81
C TYR A 158 6.60 9.52 9.76
N ARG A 159 7.58 10.34 9.34
CA ARG A 159 7.95 11.58 10.02
C ARG A 159 7.33 12.75 9.28
N ALA A 160 6.53 13.56 9.98
CA ALA A 160 5.97 14.79 9.43
C ALA A 160 7.00 15.91 9.33
N SER A 161 6.66 16.99 8.65
CA SER A 161 7.51 18.17 8.44
C SER A 161 8.04 18.76 9.74
N ASP A 162 7.24 18.75 10.82
CA ASP A 162 7.61 19.22 12.17
C ASP A 162 8.46 18.25 12.99
N ASN A 163 8.83 17.10 12.40
CA ASN A 163 9.55 15.97 12.99
C ASN A 163 8.75 15.04 13.90
N SER A 164 7.45 15.27 14.10
CA SER A 164 6.60 14.34 14.84
C SER A 164 6.44 13.00 14.11
N ILE A 165 6.19 11.94 14.88
CA ILE A 165 5.94 10.60 14.34
C ILE A 165 4.44 10.38 14.19
N HIS A 166 4.01 9.95 13.00
CA HIS A 166 2.63 9.58 12.74
C HIS A 166 2.52 8.21 12.10
N GLN A 167 1.32 7.63 12.19
CA GLN A 167 0.97 6.41 11.49
C GLN A 167 -0.29 6.58 10.66
N TYR A 168 -0.30 5.98 9.48
CA TYR A 168 -1.50 5.74 8.70
C TYR A 168 -1.69 4.23 8.56
N ILE A 169 -2.91 3.75 8.82
CA ILE A 169 -3.21 2.33 8.80
C ILE A 169 -4.11 1.99 7.61
N GLY A 170 -3.59 1.18 6.69
CA GLY A 170 -4.38 0.59 5.62
C GLY A 170 -5.07 -0.69 6.09
N THR A 171 -6.40 -0.68 6.16
CA THR A 171 -7.22 -1.83 6.55
C THR A 171 -8.02 -2.38 5.38
N TYR A 172 -7.97 -3.70 5.15
CA TYR A 172 -8.56 -4.34 3.97
C TYR A 172 -9.61 -5.42 4.27
N GLY A 173 -9.83 -5.76 5.54
CA GLY A 173 -10.81 -6.77 5.96
C GLY A 173 -11.70 -6.30 7.11
N ALA A 174 -12.43 -7.26 7.66
CA ALA A 174 -13.29 -7.12 8.84
C ALA A 174 -13.12 -8.37 9.73
N ARG A 175 -13.52 -8.27 11.00
CA ARG A 175 -13.59 -9.41 11.94
C ARG A 175 -15.01 -9.82 12.31
N ASP A 176 -15.99 -9.07 11.81
CA ASP A 176 -17.41 -9.33 11.95
C ASP A 176 -18.02 -9.76 10.60
N SER A 177 -19.33 -9.96 10.57
CA SER A 177 -20.09 -10.31 9.37
C SER A 177 -20.15 -9.20 8.31
N GLY A 178 -19.53 -8.03 8.55
CA GLY A 178 -19.54 -6.88 7.65
C GLY A 178 -20.87 -6.11 7.60
N ILE A 179 -21.83 -6.43 8.48
CA ILE A 179 -23.18 -5.82 8.49
C ILE A 179 -23.32 -4.71 9.54
N SER A 180 -22.46 -4.69 10.57
CA SER A 180 -22.47 -3.69 11.64
C SER A 180 -21.14 -2.93 11.72
N TYR A 181 -21.18 -1.64 12.05
CA TYR A 181 -19.98 -0.88 12.37
C TYR A 181 -19.42 -1.31 13.73
N THR A 182 -18.27 -1.97 13.72
CA THR A 182 -17.56 -2.38 14.94
C THR A 182 -16.42 -1.41 15.23
N TYR A 183 -16.37 -0.91 16.47
CA TYR A 183 -15.28 -0.09 16.98
C TYR A 183 -14.27 -0.97 17.72
N VAL A 184 -12.99 -0.86 17.36
CA VAL A 184 -11.94 -1.74 17.89
C VAL A 184 -11.80 -1.56 19.40
N GLY A 185 -11.79 -0.32 19.89
CA GLY A 185 -11.63 0.00 21.31
C GLY A 185 -12.62 -0.75 22.22
N PRO A 186 -13.94 -0.58 22.03
CA PRO A 186 -14.96 -1.35 22.75
C PRO A 186 -14.83 -2.87 22.59
N THR A 187 -14.47 -3.33 21.39
CA THR A 187 -14.38 -4.76 21.07
C THR A 187 -13.20 -5.46 21.75
N ILE A 188 -12.17 -4.73 22.15
CA ILE A 188 -11.01 -5.26 22.89
C ILE A 188 -11.07 -5.01 24.40
N GLN A 189 -12.22 -4.63 24.96
CA GLN A 189 -12.36 -4.42 26.41
C GLN A 189 -11.85 -5.63 27.22
N GLY A 190 -11.15 -5.34 28.32
CA GLY A 190 -10.48 -6.33 29.15
C GLY A 190 -8.95 -6.27 29.04
N GLN A 191 -8.30 -7.33 29.49
CA GLN A 191 -6.86 -7.42 29.65
C GLN A 191 -6.24 -8.34 28.62
N TRP A 192 -5.19 -7.86 27.96
CA TRP A 192 -4.44 -8.59 26.95
C TRP A 192 -2.98 -8.66 27.37
N LYS A 193 -2.33 -9.82 27.18
CA LYS A 193 -0.94 -10.02 27.55
C LYS A 193 -0.17 -10.79 26.48
N GLY A 194 1.09 -10.45 26.29
CA GLY A 194 2.02 -11.22 25.46
C GLY A 194 3.45 -10.74 25.70
N ASN A 195 4.37 -11.68 25.88
CA ASN A 195 5.72 -11.38 26.37
C ASN A 195 5.68 -10.50 27.64
N ASP A 196 6.49 -9.44 27.69
CA ASP A 196 6.56 -8.45 28.78
C ASP A 196 5.63 -7.24 28.56
N LEU A 197 4.60 -7.40 27.72
CA LEU A 197 3.59 -6.39 27.42
C LEU A 197 2.23 -6.80 27.97
N ARG A 198 1.53 -5.80 28.51
CA ARG A 198 0.12 -5.92 28.90
C ARG A 198 -0.65 -4.70 28.45
N ILE A 199 -1.87 -4.92 27.96
CA ILE A 199 -2.83 -3.87 27.66
C ILE A 199 -4.04 -4.06 28.57
N ASP A 200 -4.49 -3.00 29.20
CA ASP A 200 -5.76 -2.94 29.90
C ASP A 200 -6.69 -1.96 29.16
N SER A 201 -7.70 -2.49 28.47
CA SER A 201 -8.74 -1.70 27.78
C SER A 201 -9.96 -1.57 28.69
N THR A 202 -10.32 -0.35 29.03
CA THR A 202 -11.40 -0.03 29.98
C THR A 202 -12.32 1.04 29.40
N PRO A 203 -13.51 1.26 29.98
CA PRO A 203 -14.38 2.37 29.55
C PRO A 203 -13.73 3.76 29.64
N LYS A 204 -12.66 3.94 30.43
CA LYS A 204 -11.92 5.21 30.52
C LYS A 204 -10.91 5.40 29.39
N GLY A 205 -10.45 4.32 28.77
CA GLY A 205 -9.37 4.33 27.80
C GLY A 205 -8.51 3.07 27.86
N ILE A 206 -7.38 3.12 27.19
CA ILE A 206 -6.46 1.99 27.02
C ILE A 206 -5.18 2.30 27.78
N SER A 207 -4.67 1.36 28.58
CA SER A 207 -3.36 1.49 29.24
C SER A 207 -2.42 0.41 28.72
N ILE A 208 -1.14 0.75 28.52
CA ILE A 208 -0.12 -0.19 28.03
C ILE A 208 1.02 -0.26 29.05
N ASP A 209 1.23 -1.43 29.65
CA ASP A 209 2.39 -1.70 30.49
C ASP A 209 3.49 -2.36 29.65
N TYR A 210 4.68 -1.76 29.65
CA TYR A 210 5.84 -2.25 28.90
C TYR A 210 7.04 -2.39 29.84
N HIS A 211 7.60 -3.61 29.93
CA HIS A 211 8.73 -3.94 30.82
C HIS A 211 8.46 -3.62 32.30
N GLY A 212 7.25 -3.90 32.78
CA GLY A 212 6.88 -3.73 34.19
C GLY A 212 6.80 -2.27 34.67
N LYS A 213 6.99 -1.28 33.78
CA LYS A 213 6.62 0.11 34.05
C LYS A 213 5.17 0.26 33.64
N SER A 214 4.31 0.57 34.62
CA SER A 214 2.93 0.92 34.29
C SER A 214 2.92 2.10 33.36
N GLY A 215 2.36 1.91 32.16
CA GLY A 215 2.25 2.99 31.20
C GLY A 215 1.07 3.88 31.53
N GLN A 216 1.09 5.07 30.95
CA GLN A 216 -0.01 6.01 31.06
C GLN A 216 -1.21 5.56 30.22
N THR A 217 -2.40 5.91 30.68
CA THR A 217 -3.67 5.64 30.01
C THR A 217 -3.87 6.62 28.85
N TYR A 218 -4.23 6.09 27.69
CA TYR A 218 -4.72 6.85 26.54
C TYR A 218 -6.23 6.98 26.65
N ASP A 219 -6.70 8.19 26.94
CA ASP A 219 -8.13 8.52 26.87
C ASP A 219 -8.65 8.33 25.44
N TRP A 220 -9.95 8.08 25.28
CA TRP A 220 -10.55 7.80 23.97
C TRP A 220 -10.37 8.92 22.94
N ASP A 221 -10.23 10.17 23.38
CA ASP A 221 -9.95 11.32 22.50
C ASP A 221 -8.56 11.22 21.83
N ASN A 222 -7.65 10.43 22.43
CA ASN A 222 -6.33 10.14 21.90
C ASN A 222 -6.28 8.79 21.15
N VAL A 223 -7.43 8.20 20.84
CA VAL A 223 -7.52 6.93 20.10
C VAL A 223 -8.15 7.18 18.73
N VAL A 224 -7.37 6.96 17.66
CA VAL A 224 -7.82 7.15 16.28
C VAL A 224 -8.17 5.81 15.66
N GLN A 225 -9.42 5.66 15.22
CA GLN A 225 -9.93 4.46 14.57
C GLN A 225 -9.55 4.41 13.08
N PHE A 226 -9.06 3.25 12.64
CA PHE A 226 -8.81 2.96 11.22
C PHE A 226 -9.59 1.72 10.78
N GLY A 227 -10.59 1.94 9.92
CA GLY A 227 -11.50 0.88 9.48
C GLY A 227 -12.24 0.25 10.67
N THR A 228 -12.38 -1.07 10.68
CA THR A 228 -13.03 -1.82 11.78
C THR A 228 -12.06 -2.75 12.51
N ILE A 229 -10.76 -2.70 12.17
CA ILE A 229 -9.78 -3.70 12.62
C ILE A 229 -8.48 -3.11 13.17
N ALA A 230 -8.32 -1.79 13.21
CA ALA A 230 -7.15 -1.16 13.83
C ALA A 230 -7.47 0.18 14.52
N ILE A 231 -6.66 0.51 15.53
CA ILE A 231 -6.61 1.82 16.18
C ILE A 231 -5.17 2.27 16.37
N VAL A 232 -4.95 3.57 16.39
CA VAL A 232 -3.68 4.21 16.75
C VAL A 232 -3.88 4.98 18.05
N LEU A 233 -3.00 4.76 19.01
CA LEU A 233 -2.94 5.47 20.28
C LEU A 233 -1.95 6.63 20.13
N MET A 234 -2.47 7.83 20.35
CA MET A 234 -1.76 9.09 20.20
C MET A 234 -1.30 9.62 21.55
N ARG A 235 -0.17 10.31 21.59
CA ARG A 235 0.32 11.05 22.75
C ARG A 235 0.92 12.36 22.29
N ASP A 236 0.47 13.46 22.89
CA ASP A 236 0.98 14.81 22.60
C ASP A 236 0.95 15.14 21.09
N GLY A 237 -0.05 14.61 20.37
CA GLY A 237 -0.19 14.75 18.92
C GLY A 237 0.56 13.72 18.07
N GLU A 238 1.42 12.89 18.65
CA GLU A 238 2.21 11.87 17.94
C GLU A 238 1.61 10.47 18.07
N ALA A 239 1.79 9.62 17.06
CA ALA A 239 1.46 8.21 17.15
C ALA A 239 2.50 7.50 18.03
N GLU A 240 2.05 6.71 19.01
CA GLU A 240 2.94 5.93 19.87
C GLU A 240 2.76 4.42 19.68
N TRP A 241 1.51 3.97 19.55
CA TRP A 241 1.18 2.56 19.40
C TRP A 241 0.05 2.35 18.39
N THR A 242 0.09 1.24 17.67
CA THR A 242 -1.04 0.72 16.89
C THR A 242 -1.50 -0.60 17.50
N ILE A 243 -2.80 -0.78 17.64
CA ILE A 243 -3.42 -2.07 17.96
C ILE A 243 -4.20 -2.53 16.73
N GLY A 244 -3.89 -3.73 16.24
CA GLY A 244 -4.61 -4.40 15.16
C GLY A 244 -5.28 -5.68 15.64
N LEU A 245 -6.45 -6.00 15.10
CA LEU A 245 -7.15 -7.25 15.36
C LEU A 245 -6.62 -8.36 14.45
N ASN A 246 -6.11 -9.46 15.00
CA ASN A 246 -5.57 -10.55 14.19
C ASN A 246 -6.68 -11.29 13.44
N GLU A 247 -6.35 -12.06 12.40
CA GLU A 247 -7.35 -12.79 11.60
C GLU A 247 -8.21 -13.76 12.44
N ASN A 248 -7.64 -14.31 13.51
CA ASN A 248 -8.32 -15.22 14.43
C ASN A 248 -9.12 -14.50 15.53
N PHE A 249 -9.15 -13.17 15.53
CA PHE A 249 -9.87 -12.39 16.52
C PHE A 249 -11.38 -12.58 16.38
N GLN A 250 -12.04 -12.92 17.48
CA GLN A 250 -13.48 -13.15 17.53
C GLN A 250 -14.07 -12.36 18.68
N SER A 251 -14.85 -11.34 18.34
CA SER A 251 -15.69 -10.60 19.27
C SER A 251 -16.69 -9.77 18.46
N HIS A 252 -17.90 -9.62 18.98
CA HIS A 252 -18.87 -8.67 18.47
C HIS A 252 -19.17 -7.69 19.60
N SER A 253 -19.30 -6.41 19.27
CA SER A 253 -19.52 -5.33 20.24
C SER A 253 -20.78 -5.51 21.11
N ASN A 254 -21.68 -6.43 20.73
CA ASN A 254 -22.92 -6.75 21.42
C ASN A 254 -22.99 -8.20 21.92
N ASP A 255 -21.92 -9.00 21.79
CA ASP A 255 -21.89 -10.38 22.29
C ASP A 255 -21.53 -10.37 23.80
N PRO A 256 -22.32 -11.00 24.68
CA PRO A 256 -21.94 -11.17 26.08
C PRO A 256 -20.71 -12.08 26.27
N LYS A 257 -20.26 -12.79 25.22
CA LYS A 257 -19.04 -13.57 25.26
C LYS A 257 -17.80 -12.67 25.32
N LEU A 258 -16.85 -13.09 26.16
CA LEU A 258 -15.53 -12.48 26.21
C LEU A 258 -14.85 -12.58 24.84
N PRO A 259 -14.07 -11.55 24.45
CA PRO A 259 -13.32 -11.60 23.22
C PRO A 259 -12.31 -12.75 23.25
N SER A 260 -12.03 -13.35 22.09
CA SER A 260 -11.06 -14.43 21.94
C SER A 260 -10.21 -14.24 20.69
N GLY A 261 -9.14 -15.03 20.58
CA GLY A 261 -8.11 -14.85 19.55
C GLY A 261 -6.99 -13.93 20.02
N GLU A 262 -6.36 -13.24 19.07
CA GLU A 262 -5.18 -12.41 19.32
C GLU A 262 -5.40 -10.97 18.84
N ILE A 263 -4.69 -10.04 19.49
CA ILE A 263 -4.45 -8.70 18.94
C ILE A 263 -2.95 -8.51 18.75
N THR A 264 -2.58 -7.63 17.83
CA THR A 264 -1.18 -7.25 17.59
C THR A 264 -0.96 -5.82 18.05
N LEU A 265 0.02 -5.64 18.94
CA LEU A 265 0.52 -4.33 19.36
C LEU A 265 1.79 -3.99 18.58
N TYR A 266 1.85 -2.77 18.04
CA TYR A 266 2.96 -2.31 17.23
C TYR A 266 3.39 -0.90 17.64
N ARG A 267 4.68 -0.70 17.93
CA ARG A 267 5.20 0.62 18.31
C ARG A 267 5.40 1.50 17.08
N ALA A 268 4.87 2.72 17.13
CA ALA A 268 5.17 3.77 16.18
C ALA A 268 6.62 4.23 16.39
N SER A 269 7.49 3.91 15.44
CA SER A 269 8.89 4.36 15.44
C SER A 269 9.45 4.29 14.03
N MET A 270 10.47 5.08 13.70
CA MET A 270 11.23 4.90 12.46
C MET A 270 12.27 3.77 12.55
N ASP A 271 12.55 3.27 13.76
CA ASP A 271 13.45 2.15 13.99
C ASP A 271 12.82 0.80 13.65
N ARG A 272 13.66 -0.22 13.53
CA ARG A 272 13.19 -1.61 13.39
C ARG A 272 12.61 -2.08 14.71
N VAL A 273 11.29 -2.25 14.73
CA VAL A 273 10.53 -2.79 15.86
C VAL A 273 9.65 -3.90 15.31
N GLU A 274 9.60 -5.02 16.02
CA GLU A 274 8.71 -6.13 15.68
C GLU A 274 7.36 -5.99 16.40
N PRO A 275 6.24 -6.32 15.73
CA PRO A 275 4.94 -6.38 16.38
C PRO A 275 4.90 -7.49 17.43
N VAL A 276 4.12 -7.28 18.50
CA VAL A 276 3.93 -8.26 19.57
C VAL A 276 2.49 -8.70 19.58
N LYS A 277 2.28 -10.02 19.51
CA LYS A 277 0.96 -10.63 19.64
C LYS A 277 0.59 -10.74 21.12
N LEU A 278 -0.66 -10.42 21.43
CA LEU A 278 -1.23 -10.45 22.77
C LEU A 278 -2.48 -11.33 22.75
N THR A 279 -2.67 -12.10 23.82
CA THR A 279 -3.85 -12.95 24.03
C THR A 279 -4.69 -12.41 25.18
N PHE A 280 -6.00 -12.68 25.11
CA PHE A 280 -6.93 -12.27 26.14
C PHE A 280 -6.68 -13.01 27.47
N VAL A 281 -6.80 -12.30 28.58
CA VAL A 281 -6.58 -12.84 29.94
C VAL A 281 -7.85 -12.78 30.77
N LYS A 282 -8.49 -11.61 30.88
CA LYS A 282 -9.70 -11.40 31.68
C LYS A 282 -10.38 -10.07 31.38
#